data_AF-A0A5D0U552-F1
#
_entry.id   AF-A0A5D0U552-F1
#
_cell.length_a   1.000
_cell.length_b   1.000
_cell.length_c   1.000
_cell.angle_alpha   90.00
_cell.angle_beta   90.00
_cell.angle_gamma   90.00
#
_symmetry.space_group_name_H-M   'P 1'
#
loop_
_entity.id
_entity.type
_entity.pdbx_description
1 polymer ?
#
loop_
_entity_poly.entity_id
_entity_poly.type
_entity_poly.pdbx_seq_one_letter_code
_entity_poly.pdbx_strand_id
1 'polypeptide(L)'
;MHPPSTDRQSSPLWKRLKVRLFTLGGMVFAALMTLVLLPVAKDVLSDKAQRATAEPAMWASATSKSPEAGCLALRDPLGARDRAAIQLDSDVEGVARRLGGAWIGELPIDLSLRGGSGQATITGIEIRPRERARPAASAAVLCHSSAGTPPVAQLTANLDTTPPVVKIGGKRYGDGSVITLAQGEQAPAHLVVSITRGYLEFDIVVRFAHKNKAAETLVVYDGDPKLKRPFRVTGAASRYRSIFIKGSGYDEATVRKACRFLPLKGC
;
A
#
# COMPACT_ATOMS: atom_id res chain seq x y z
N MET A 1 -80.45 68.56 10.91
CA MET A 1 -79.55 68.71 9.74
C MET A 1 -78.60 67.52 9.72
N HIS A 2 -78.55 66.79 8.59
CA HIS A 2 -77.75 65.58 8.38
C HIS A 2 -76.23 65.84 8.39
N PRO A 3 -75.41 64.87 8.82
CA PRO A 3 -74.07 64.66 8.29
C PRO A 3 -74.05 63.51 7.25
N PRO A 4 -73.18 63.57 6.23
CA PRO A 4 -73.12 62.55 5.18
C PRO A 4 -72.19 61.38 5.53
N SER A 5 -72.49 60.29 4.82
CA SER A 5 -71.96 58.93 4.87
C SER A 5 -70.48 58.78 4.49
N THR A 6 -69.75 57.97 5.27
CA THR A 6 -68.45 57.38 4.92
C THR A 6 -68.62 56.11 4.09
N ASP A 7 -67.88 56.05 2.99
CA ASP A 7 -67.86 54.96 2.03
C ASP A 7 -66.95 53.80 2.45
N ARG A 8 -67.35 52.59 2.05
CA ARG A 8 -66.72 51.29 2.33
C ARG A 8 -65.65 50.99 1.28
N GLN A 9 -64.50 50.42 1.67
CA GLN A 9 -63.73 49.58 0.76
C GLN A 9 -63.21 48.32 1.46
N SER A 10 -63.87 47.20 1.15
CA SER A 10 -63.52 45.83 1.56
C SER A 10 -62.36 45.29 0.73
N SER A 11 -61.37 44.65 1.37
CA SER A 11 -60.35 43.85 0.67
C SER A 11 -60.85 42.42 0.39
N PRO A 12 -60.43 41.78 -0.72
CA PRO A 12 -61.11 40.61 -1.27
C PRO A 12 -60.73 39.27 -0.60
N LEU A 13 -61.76 38.42 -0.44
CA LEU A 13 -61.79 37.10 0.23
C LEU A 13 -60.86 36.01 -0.35
N TRP A 14 -60.29 36.20 -1.54
CA TRP A 14 -59.48 35.16 -2.21
C TRP A 14 -58.11 34.91 -1.58
N LYS A 15 -57.59 35.85 -0.77
CA LYS A 15 -56.31 35.66 -0.06
C LYS A 15 -56.38 34.69 1.12
N ARG A 16 -57.58 34.31 1.60
CA ARG A 16 -57.72 33.39 2.75
C ARG A 16 -57.87 31.91 2.38
N LEU A 17 -58.07 31.56 1.09
CA LEU A 17 -58.35 30.18 0.70
C LEU A 17 -57.11 29.37 0.24
N LYS A 18 -55.98 30.02 -0.11
CA LYS A 18 -54.78 29.32 -0.61
C LYS A 18 -53.91 28.67 0.48
N VAL A 19 -54.14 28.94 1.76
CA VAL A 19 -53.24 28.50 2.84
C VAL A 19 -53.62 27.13 3.43
N ARG A 20 -54.80 26.57 3.12
CA ARG A 20 -55.28 25.33 3.76
C ARG A 20 -55.22 24.04 2.92
N LEU A 21 -54.84 24.09 1.64
CA LEU A 21 -54.73 22.88 0.79
C LEU A 21 -53.29 22.38 0.58
N PHE A 22 -52.26 23.19 0.88
CA PHE A 22 -50.86 22.78 0.73
C PHE A 22 -50.26 22.11 1.98
N THR A 23 -50.92 22.17 3.14
CA THR A 23 -50.40 21.60 4.39
C THR A 23 -50.79 20.15 4.62
N LEU A 24 -51.84 19.63 3.98
CA LEU A 24 -52.29 18.24 4.14
C LEU A 24 -51.70 17.27 3.10
N GLY A 25 -51.38 17.72 1.88
CA GLY A 25 -50.68 16.88 0.89
C GLY A 25 -49.19 16.68 1.16
N GLY A 26 -48.53 17.69 1.75
CA GLY A 26 -47.09 17.65 2.04
C GLY A 26 -46.71 16.75 3.22
N MET A 27 -47.57 16.61 4.23
CA MET A 27 -47.29 15.73 5.38
C MET A 27 -47.43 14.25 5.04
N VAL A 28 -48.36 13.86 4.17
CA VAL A 28 -48.50 12.44 3.77
C VAL A 28 -47.30 12.01 2.91
N PHE A 29 -46.80 12.87 2.03
CA PHE A 29 -45.62 12.57 1.21
C PHE A 29 -44.31 12.57 2.01
N ALA A 30 -44.14 13.49 2.96
CA ALA A 30 -42.99 13.50 3.86
C ALA A 30 -43.01 12.30 4.83
N ALA A 31 -44.18 11.89 5.32
CA ALA A 31 -44.36 10.70 6.14
C ALA A 31 -44.12 9.40 5.34
N LEU A 32 -44.59 9.31 4.09
CA LEU A 32 -44.31 8.15 3.23
C LEU A 32 -42.82 8.07 2.85
N MET A 33 -42.18 9.19 2.51
CA MET A 33 -40.74 9.23 2.21
C MET A 33 -39.90 8.87 3.43
N THR A 34 -40.25 9.33 4.64
CA THR A 34 -39.58 8.86 5.86
C THR A 34 -39.84 7.37 6.12
N LEU A 35 -41.05 6.86 5.90
CA LEU A 35 -41.36 5.43 6.10
C LEU A 35 -40.67 4.49 5.11
N VAL A 36 -40.36 4.95 3.90
CA VAL A 36 -39.64 4.16 2.88
C VAL A 36 -38.12 4.34 2.97
N LEU A 37 -37.63 5.53 3.34
CA LEU A 37 -36.19 5.80 3.47
C LEU A 37 -35.61 5.33 4.81
N LEU A 38 -36.39 5.30 5.91
CA LEU A 38 -35.93 4.80 7.21
C LEU A 38 -35.54 3.31 7.22
N PRO A 39 -36.30 2.37 6.63
CA PRO A 39 -35.90 0.97 6.57
C PRO A 39 -34.69 0.78 5.66
N VAL A 40 -34.64 1.43 4.49
CA VAL A 40 -33.49 1.34 3.57
C VAL A 40 -32.22 1.95 4.20
N ALA A 41 -32.34 3.08 4.91
CA ALA A 41 -31.22 3.67 5.63
C ALA A 41 -30.77 2.81 6.82
N LYS A 42 -31.70 2.18 7.55
CA LYS A 42 -31.38 1.23 8.63
C LYS A 42 -30.68 -0.02 8.09
N ASP A 43 -31.13 -0.57 6.97
CA ASP A 43 -30.50 -1.74 6.37
C ASP A 43 -29.11 -1.39 5.85
N VAL A 44 -28.93 -0.26 5.15
CA VAL A 44 -27.61 0.18 4.68
C VAL A 44 -26.66 0.52 5.84
N LEU A 45 -27.16 1.10 6.94
CA LEU A 45 -26.35 1.40 8.12
C LEU A 45 -26.05 0.14 8.95
N SER A 46 -27.00 -0.79 9.07
CA SER A 46 -26.81 -2.09 9.73
C SER A 46 -25.82 -2.96 8.98
N ASP A 47 -25.91 -2.99 7.65
CA ASP A 47 -25.02 -3.78 6.80
C ASP A 47 -23.59 -3.20 6.79
N LYS A 48 -23.45 -1.87 6.88
CA LYS A 48 -22.15 -1.21 7.11
C LYS A 48 -21.62 -1.43 8.53
N ALA A 49 -22.47 -1.39 9.55
CA ALA A 49 -22.08 -1.65 10.94
C ALA A 49 -21.67 -3.11 11.14
N GLN A 50 -22.40 -4.07 10.56
CA GLN A 50 -22.03 -5.49 10.55
C GLN A 50 -20.74 -5.75 9.79
N ARG A 51 -20.48 -5.07 8.65
CA ARG A 51 -19.18 -5.13 7.97
C ARG A 51 -18.04 -4.52 8.77
N ALA A 52 -18.31 -3.53 9.63
CA ALA A 52 -17.29 -2.92 10.49
C ALA A 52 -16.92 -3.81 11.69
N THR A 53 -17.83 -4.69 12.14
CA THR A 53 -17.60 -5.66 13.23
C THR A 53 -17.27 -7.07 12.74
N ALA A 54 -17.50 -7.37 11.47
CA ALA A 54 -17.19 -8.68 10.90
C ALA A 54 -15.69 -8.86 10.76
N GLU A 55 -15.21 -10.03 11.19
CA GLU A 55 -13.85 -10.47 10.93
C GLU A 55 -13.58 -10.43 9.41
N PRO A 56 -12.44 -9.88 8.94
CA PRO A 56 -12.20 -9.74 7.52
C PRO A 56 -12.07 -11.13 6.87
N ALA A 57 -12.36 -11.20 5.56
CA ALA A 57 -12.30 -12.46 4.81
C ALA A 57 -10.89 -13.04 4.70
N MET A 58 -9.86 -12.18 4.77
CA MET A 58 -8.45 -12.53 4.66
C MET A 58 -7.61 -11.46 5.37
N TRP A 59 -6.47 -11.88 5.89
CA TRP A 59 -5.37 -10.98 6.26
C TRP A 59 -4.16 -11.25 5.38
N ALA A 60 -3.42 -10.19 5.10
CA ALA A 60 -2.09 -10.29 4.53
C ALA A 60 -1.18 -9.30 5.23
N SER A 61 0.04 -9.73 5.54
CA SER A 61 1.12 -8.86 6.00
C SER A 61 2.38 -9.18 5.23
N ALA A 62 3.26 -8.20 5.07
CA ALA A 62 4.55 -8.43 4.46
C ALA A 62 5.63 -7.61 5.11
N THR A 63 6.85 -8.13 5.06
CA THR A 63 8.03 -7.46 5.60
C THR A 63 9.18 -7.67 4.62
N SER A 64 9.80 -6.57 4.20
CA SER A 64 11.05 -6.65 3.46
C SER A 64 12.15 -7.24 4.34
N LYS A 65 12.95 -8.12 3.77
CA LYS A 65 14.11 -8.70 4.46
C LYS A 65 15.37 -8.03 3.93
N SER A 66 16.30 -7.77 4.85
CA SER A 66 17.68 -7.51 4.46
C SER A 66 18.22 -8.77 3.78
N PRO A 67 18.64 -8.69 2.51
CA PRO A 67 19.39 -9.77 1.88
C PRO A 67 20.57 -10.15 2.75
N GLU A 68 20.94 -11.43 2.76
CA GLU A 68 22.06 -11.90 3.56
C GLU A 68 23.38 -11.26 3.12
N ALA A 69 23.56 -11.07 1.82
CA ALA A 69 24.66 -10.32 1.22
C ALA A 69 24.10 -9.31 0.21
N GLY A 70 24.81 -8.20 0.03
CA GLY A 70 24.45 -7.22 -0.98
C GLY A 70 24.73 -5.80 -0.53
N CYS A 71 24.09 -4.86 -1.22
CA CYS A 71 24.27 -3.45 -0.98
C CYS A 71 22.93 -2.73 -0.90
N LEU A 72 22.82 -1.87 0.11
CA LEU A 72 21.72 -0.95 0.30
C LEU A 72 22.15 0.45 -0.17
N ALA A 73 21.36 1.10 -1.01
CA ALA A 73 21.59 2.49 -1.40
C ALA A 73 20.66 3.44 -0.64
N LEU A 74 21.19 4.58 -0.23
CA LEU A 74 20.42 5.69 0.34
C LEU A 74 20.07 6.69 -0.76
N ARG A 75 18.82 7.14 -0.75
CA ARG A 75 18.34 8.15 -1.70
C ARG A 75 18.77 9.53 -1.27
N ASP A 76 18.62 9.83 0.02
CA ASP A 76 18.81 11.18 0.56
C ASP A 76 20.21 11.32 1.19
N PRO A 77 20.83 12.52 1.15
CA PRO A 77 22.19 12.74 1.67
C PRO A 77 22.34 12.46 3.16
N LEU A 78 23.54 11.98 3.55
CA LEU A 78 23.90 11.74 4.95
C LEU A 78 24.27 13.05 5.68
N GLY A 79 23.68 13.25 6.87
CA GLY A 79 24.20 14.20 7.85
C GLY A 79 25.34 13.62 8.69
N ALA A 80 26.00 14.46 9.50
CA ALA A 80 27.08 14.02 10.38
C ALA A 80 26.64 12.94 11.39
N ARG A 81 25.43 13.08 11.95
CA ARG A 81 24.85 12.10 12.88
C ARG A 81 24.55 10.76 12.20
N ASP A 82 24.02 10.79 10.99
CA ASP A 82 23.71 9.58 10.23
C ASP A 82 24.98 8.82 9.87
N ARG A 83 26.03 9.56 9.45
CA ARG A 83 27.34 8.98 9.15
C ARG A 83 27.93 8.30 10.39
N ALA A 84 27.90 8.95 11.54
CA ALA A 84 28.39 8.36 12.79
C ALA A 84 27.60 7.10 13.19
N ALA A 85 26.27 7.12 13.05
CA ALA A 85 25.42 5.96 13.35
C ALA A 85 25.72 4.77 12.41
N ILE A 86 26.00 5.04 11.13
CA ILE A 86 26.43 4.03 10.16
C ILE A 86 27.80 3.47 10.56
N GLN A 87 28.79 4.32 10.77
CA GLN A 87 30.16 3.91 11.10
C GLN A 87 30.23 3.04 12.37
N LEU A 88 29.38 3.33 13.36
CA LEU A 88 29.29 2.59 14.62
C LEU A 88 28.34 1.38 14.56
N ASP A 89 27.68 1.10 13.42
CA ASP A 89 26.62 0.09 13.26
C ASP A 89 25.53 0.16 14.35
N SER A 90 25.19 1.37 14.82
CA SER A 90 24.34 1.57 16.00
C SER A 90 22.85 1.78 15.68
N ASP A 91 22.53 2.36 14.51
CA ASP A 91 21.16 2.57 14.03
C ASP A 91 21.09 2.60 12.49
N VAL A 92 21.72 1.62 11.83
CA VAL A 92 21.76 1.57 10.36
C VAL A 92 20.36 1.44 9.77
N GLU A 93 19.48 0.65 10.38
CA GLU A 93 18.11 0.45 9.89
C GLU A 93 17.26 1.72 10.02
N GLY A 94 17.36 2.45 11.13
CA GLY A 94 16.66 3.72 11.33
C GLY A 94 17.15 4.80 10.37
N VAL A 95 18.47 4.88 10.13
CA VAL A 95 19.07 5.77 9.13
C VAL A 95 18.58 5.42 7.73
N ALA A 96 18.67 4.15 7.35
CA ALA A 96 18.19 3.65 6.05
C ALA A 96 16.73 4.04 5.82
N ARG A 97 15.87 3.77 6.80
CA ARG A 97 14.44 4.07 6.71
C ARG A 97 14.17 5.57 6.53
N ARG A 98 14.89 6.41 7.27
CA ARG A 98 14.73 7.88 7.23
C ARG A 98 15.25 8.48 5.92
N LEU A 99 16.33 7.94 5.35
CA LEU A 99 16.99 8.47 4.15
C LEU A 99 16.61 7.74 2.85
N GLY A 100 15.46 7.06 2.86
CA GLY A 100 14.90 6.41 1.67
C GLY A 100 15.73 5.23 1.17
N GLY A 101 16.33 4.48 2.10
CA GLY A 101 17.11 3.27 1.83
C GLY A 101 16.34 2.26 0.99
N ALA A 102 17.03 1.71 -0.01
CA ALA A 102 16.50 0.71 -0.94
C ALA A 102 17.60 -0.29 -1.29
N TRP A 103 17.25 -1.56 -1.33
CA TRP A 103 18.20 -2.62 -1.73
C TRP A 103 18.50 -2.52 -3.22
N ILE A 104 19.77 -2.75 -3.56
CA ILE A 104 20.23 -2.71 -4.94
C ILE A 104 19.96 -4.06 -5.61
N GLY A 105 19.31 -4.03 -6.76
CA GLY A 105 19.09 -5.21 -7.60
C GLY A 105 17.88 -6.03 -7.17
N GLU A 106 17.91 -6.58 -5.96
CA GLU A 106 16.88 -7.49 -5.47
C GLU A 106 16.37 -7.11 -4.07
N LEU A 107 15.09 -7.36 -3.84
CA LEU A 107 14.41 -7.19 -2.56
C LEU A 107 13.64 -8.47 -2.22
N PRO A 108 14.11 -9.27 -1.24
CA PRO A 108 13.34 -10.37 -0.69
C PRO A 108 12.25 -9.85 0.25
N ILE A 109 11.06 -10.41 0.13
CA ILE A 109 9.86 -10.03 0.86
C ILE A 109 9.18 -11.30 1.37
N ASP A 110 8.99 -11.35 2.69
CA ASP A 110 8.18 -12.39 3.30
C ASP A 110 6.74 -11.93 3.35
N LEU A 111 5.86 -12.65 2.67
CA LEU A 111 4.41 -12.44 2.65
C LEU A 111 3.74 -13.51 3.52
N SER A 112 2.95 -13.07 4.50
CA SER A 112 2.12 -13.94 5.31
C SER A 112 0.67 -13.77 4.91
N LEU A 113 0.07 -14.82 4.35
CA LEU A 113 -1.33 -14.84 3.94
C LEU A 113 -2.12 -15.68 4.95
N ARG A 114 -3.25 -15.15 5.44
CA ARG A 114 -4.09 -15.86 6.40
C ARG A 114 -5.56 -15.80 6.02
N GLY A 115 -6.24 -16.95 6.01
CA GLY A 115 -7.69 -17.02 5.80
C GLY A 115 -8.44 -16.52 7.03
N GLY A 116 -9.43 -15.66 6.81
CA GLY A 116 -10.24 -15.04 7.87
C GLY A 116 -11.60 -15.69 8.03
N SER A 117 -12.68 -14.93 7.82
CA SER A 117 -14.05 -15.38 8.06
C SER A 117 -14.57 -16.41 7.04
N GLY A 118 -13.87 -17.55 6.88
CA GLY A 118 -14.15 -18.63 5.93
C GLY A 118 -13.01 -18.85 4.92
N GLN A 119 -13.27 -19.66 3.91
CA GLN A 119 -12.28 -19.97 2.87
C GLN A 119 -12.03 -18.76 1.96
N ALA A 120 -10.77 -18.47 1.65
CA ALA A 120 -10.38 -17.43 0.72
C ALA A 120 -9.36 -17.97 -0.29
N THR A 121 -9.58 -17.69 -1.57
CA THR A 121 -8.69 -18.11 -2.66
C THR A 121 -7.98 -16.90 -3.24
N ILE A 122 -6.66 -16.86 -3.13
CA ILE A 122 -5.82 -15.85 -3.76
C ILE A 122 -5.79 -16.14 -5.27
N THR A 123 -6.27 -15.18 -6.05
CA THR A 123 -6.41 -15.26 -7.52
C THR A 123 -5.42 -14.36 -8.25
N GLY A 124 -4.62 -13.59 -7.52
CA GLY A 124 -3.59 -12.74 -8.09
C GLY A 124 -2.75 -12.05 -7.02
N ILE A 125 -1.49 -11.81 -7.35
CA ILE A 125 -0.60 -10.93 -6.61
C ILE A 125 -0.02 -9.97 -7.65
N GLU A 126 -0.22 -8.68 -7.43
CA GLU A 126 0.20 -7.61 -8.32
C GLU A 126 1.21 -6.71 -7.60
N ILE A 127 2.17 -6.19 -8.34
CA ILE A 127 3.04 -5.12 -7.87
C ILE A 127 2.60 -3.82 -8.53
N ARG A 128 2.26 -2.82 -7.71
CA ARG A 128 1.81 -1.51 -8.19
C ARG A 128 2.84 -0.45 -7.82
N PRO A 129 3.64 0.03 -8.77
CA PRO A 129 4.50 1.20 -8.56
C PRO A 129 3.64 2.41 -8.15
N ARG A 130 4.06 3.15 -7.11
CA ARG A 130 3.35 4.35 -6.65
C ARG A 130 3.54 5.53 -7.62
N GLU A 131 4.72 5.59 -8.22
CA GLU A 131 5.11 6.64 -9.16
C GLU A 131 5.93 6.05 -10.31
N ARG A 132 6.24 6.88 -11.31
CA ARG A 132 7.20 6.52 -12.36
C ARG A 132 8.60 6.31 -11.74
N ALA A 133 9.37 5.41 -12.34
CA ALA A 133 10.75 5.16 -11.95
C ALA A 133 11.56 6.45 -11.87
N ARG A 134 12.23 6.66 -10.74
CA ARG A 134 13.15 7.77 -10.50
C ARG A 134 14.59 7.34 -10.82
N PRO A 135 15.56 8.26 -10.93
CA PRO A 135 16.97 7.87 -10.98
C PRO A 135 17.36 6.98 -9.78
N ALA A 136 18.31 6.07 -9.99
CA ALA A 136 18.79 5.18 -8.94
C ALA A 136 19.27 5.96 -7.70
N ALA A 137 19.02 5.41 -6.52
CA ALA A 137 19.50 5.99 -5.27
C ALA A 137 21.03 6.03 -5.27
N SER A 138 21.61 7.20 -4.98
CA SER A 138 23.05 7.48 -5.22
C SER A 138 23.72 8.29 -4.12
N ALA A 139 23.02 8.64 -3.04
CA ALA A 139 23.58 9.47 -1.99
C ALA A 139 24.66 8.73 -1.20
N ALA A 140 24.38 7.48 -0.80
CA ALA A 140 25.37 6.60 -0.24
C ALA A 140 25.05 5.14 -0.58
N VAL A 141 26.04 4.27 -0.48
CA VAL A 141 25.84 2.82 -0.56
C VAL A 141 26.50 2.13 0.62
N LEU A 142 25.82 1.14 1.18
CA LEU A 142 26.28 0.33 2.31
C LEU A 142 26.30 -1.12 1.84
N CYS A 143 27.49 -1.70 1.73
CA CYS A 143 27.68 -3.05 1.22
C CYS A 143 28.17 -3.99 2.33
N HIS A 144 27.65 -5.21 2.36
CA HIS A 144 28.15 -6.26 3.24
C HIS A 144 28.19 -7.60 2.51
N SER A 145 29.19 -8.41 2.87
CA SER A 145 29.28 -9.82 2.48
C SER A 145 28.66 -10.69 3.56
N SER A 146 27.95 -11.74 3.16
CA SER A 146 27.63 -12.88 4.02
C SER A 146 27.90 -14.17 3.26
N ALA A 147 28.14 -15.25 4.01
CA ALA A 147 28.34 -16.61 3.51
C ALA A 147 27.05 -17.45 3.54
N GLY A 148 25.89 -16.82 3.77
CA GLY A 148 24.61 -17.51 3.80
C GLY A 148 24.10 -17.88 2.40
N THR A 149 23.17 -18.84 2.36
CA THR A 149 22.54 -19.28 1.13
C THR A 149 21.30 -18.42 0.89
N PRO A 150 21.15 -17.76 -0.28
CA PRO A 150 19.98 -16.96 -0.55
C PRO A 150 18.71 -17.81 -0.40
N PRO A 151 17.64 -17.28 0.20
CA PRO A 151 16.38 -18.01 0.34
C PRO A 151 15.86 -18.41 -1.05
N VAL A 152 15.37 -19.64 -1.17
CA VAL A 152 14.76 -20.11 -2.41
C VAL A 152 13.46 -19.34 -2.64
N ALA A 153 13.47 -18.43 -3.62
CA ALA A 153 12.31 -17.63 -3.97
C ALA A 153 11.19 -18.53 -4.51
N GLN A 154 10.03 -18.50 -3.87
CA GLN A 154 8.83 -19.18 -4.36
C GLN A 154 8.13 -18.34 -5.45
N LEU A 155 8.11 -17.03 -5.24
CA LEU A 155 7.55 -16.03 -6.14
C LEU A 155 8.65 -15.08 -6.61
N THR A 156 8.57 -14.65 -7.87
CA THR A 156 9.51 -13.68 -8.44
C THR A 156 8.77 -12.60 -9.22
N ALA A 157 9.32 -11.38 -9.27
CA ALA A 157 8.80 -10.32 -10.12
C ALA A 157 9.93 -9.40 -10.58
N ASN A 158 10.00 -9.14 -11.89
CA ASN A 158 10.94 -8.19 -12.48
C ASN A 158 10.23 -6.84 -12.69
N LEU A 159 10.72 -5.77 -12.06
CA LEU A 159 10.15 -4.42 -12.18
C LEU A 159 10.62 -3.66 -13.42
N ASP A 160 11.61 -4.16 -14.16
CA ASP A 160 11.99 -3.58 -15.45
C ASP A 160 10.94 -3.88 -16.54
N THR A 161 10.10 -4.91 -16.34
CA THR A 161 8.96 -5.21 -17.21
C THR A 161 7.74 -4.36 -16.84
N THR A 162 7.08 -3.74 -17.82
CA THR A 162 5.87 -2.93 -17.60
C THR A 162 4.68 -3.55 -18.34
N PRO A 163 3.59 -3.95 -17.64
CA PRO A 163 3.44 -4.00 -16.18
C PRO A 163 4.30 -5.12 -15.54
N PRO A 164 4.72 -4.98 -14.26
CA PRO A 164 5.40 -6.06 -13.55
C PRO A 164 4.50 -7.29 -13.44
N VAL A 165 5.08 -8.47 -13.64
CA VAL A 165 4.37 -9.76 -13.56
C VAL A 165 4.97 -10.61 -12.46
N VAL A 166 4.13 -11.00 -11.49
CA VAL A 166 4.51 -11.98 -10.47
C VAL A 166 4.44 -13.39 -11.07
N LYS A 167 5.48 -14.18 -10.82
CA LYS A 167 5.64 -15.54 -11.33
C LYS A 167 5.88 -16.54 -10.20
N ILE A 168 5.37 -17.77 -10.37
CA ILE A 168 5.64 -18.96 -9.55
C ILE A 168 6.22 -20.06 -10.44
N GLY A 169 7.39 -20.62 -10.08
CA GLY A 169 8.05 -21.63 -10.92
C GLY A 169 8.25 -21.19 -12.38
N GLY A 170 8.51 -19.90 -12.62
CA GLY A 170 8.68 -19.30 -13.94
C GLY A 170 7.38 -18.98 -14.72
N LYS A 171 6.22 -19.44 -14.25
CA LYS A 171 4.90 -19.15 -14.86
C LYS A 171 4.23 -17.98 -14.18
N ARG A 172 3.40 -17.23 -14.90
CA ARG A 172 2.61 -16.13 -14.33
C ARG A 172 1.70 -16.67 -13.22
N TYR A 173 1.73 -16.02 -12.05
CA TYR A 173 0.83 -16.33 -10.95
C TYR A 173 -0.60 -15.89 -11.30
N GLY A 174 -1.60 -16.72 -10.95
CA GLY A 174 -3.00 -16.51 -11.31
C GLY A 174 -3.45 -17.19 -12.61
N ASP A 175 -2.52 -17.69 -13.45
CA ASP A 175 -2.84 -18.50 -14.64
C ASP A 175 -3.06 -19.98 -14.24
N GLY A 176 -4.05 -20.23 -13.38
CA GLY A 176 -4.39 -21.56 -12.86
C GLY A 176 -3.62 -22.00 -11.60
N SER A 177 -2.54 -21.29 -11.23
CA SER A 177 -1.92 -21.41 -9.91
C SER A 177 -2.62 -20.49 -8.92
N VAL A 178 -3.32 -21.08 -7.95
CA VAL A 178 -4.02 -20.36 -6.87
C VAL A 178 -3.58 -20.89 -5.51
N ILE A 179 -3.66 -20.04 -4.50
CA ILE A 179 -3.48 -20.45 -3.10
C ILE A 179 -4.85 -20.34 -2.44
N THR A 180 -5.36 -21.43 -1.87
CA THR A 180 -6.63 -21.43 -1.14
C THR A 180 -6.34 -21.63 0.33
N LEU A 181 -6.87 -20.75 1.16
CA LEU A 181 -6.69 -20.76 2.62
C LEU A 181 -8.03 -21.04 3.29
N ALA A 182 -8.07 -22.03 4.17
CA ALA A 182 -9.15 -22.25 5.10
C ALA A 182 -9.18 -21.17 6.19
N GLN A 183 -10.27 -21.13 6.96
CA GLN A 183 -10.38 -20.23 8.11
C GLN A 183 -9.24 -20.48 9.11
N GLY A 184 -8.49 -19.43 9.44
CA GLY A 184 -7.36 -19.50 10.36
C GLY A 184 -6.08 -20.09 9.77
N GLU A 185 -6.13 -20.69 8.57
CA GLU A 185 -4.95 -21.21 7.89
C GLU A 185 -4.02 -20.08 7.49
N GLN A 186 -2.73 -20.29 7.72
CA GLN A 186 -1.67 -19.35 7.35
C GLN A 186 -0.72 -20.01 6.36
N ALA A 187 -0.46 -19.34 5.25
CA ALA A 187 0.52 -19.74 4.25
C ALA A 187 1.62 -18.67 4.12
N PRO A 188 2.88 -19.00 4.42
CA PRO A 188 4.00 -18.15 4.07
C PRO A 188 4.25 -18.21 2.56
N ALA A 189 4.62 -17.07 1.97
CA ALA A 189 5.09 -16.99 0.59
C ALA A 189 6.31 -16.07 0.53
N HIS A 190 7.36 -16.51 -0.16
CA HIS A 190 8.59 -15.74 -0.32
C HIS A 190 8.61 -15.12 -1.72
N LEU A 191 8.52 -13.78 -1.79
CA LEU A 191 8.58 -13.02 -3.03
C LEU A 191 9.94 -12.32 -3.15
N VAL A 192 10.64 -12.54 -4.26
CA VAL A 192 11.80 -11.74 -4.63
C VAL A 192 11.44 -10.80 -5.76
N VAL A 193 11.62 -9.51 -5.51
CA VAL A 193 11.42 -8.46 -6.51
C VAL A 193 12.78 -8.02 -7.02
N SER A 194 12.96 -7.94 -8.33
CA SER A 194 14.21 -7.50 -8.95
C SER A 194 14.03 -6.28 -9.84
N ILE A 195 15.07 -5.46 -9.94
CA ILE A 195 15.16 -4.28 -10.80
C ILE A 195 16.62 -4.07 -11.22
N THR A 196 16.86 -3.67 -12.46
CA THR A 196 18.22 -3.32 -12.91
C THR A 196 18.45 -1.82 -12.96
N ARG A 197 17.40 -1.01 -13.13
CA ARG A 197 17.53 0.44 -13.36
C ARG A 197 16.53 1.27 -12.56
N GLY A 198 16.99 2.42 -12.09
CA GLY A 198 16.16 3.42 -11.43
C GLY A 198 15.80 3.04 -9.99
N TYR A 199 15.01 3.88 -9.34
CA TYR A 199 14.49 3.70 -8.00
C TYR A 199 12.96 3.62 -8.06
N LEU A 200 12.38 2.62 -7.38
CA LEU A 200 10.95 2.41 -7.31
C LEU A 200 10.47 2.27 -5.87
N GLU A 201 9.38 2.99 -5.58
CA GLU A 201 8.49 2.70 -4.46
C GLU A 201 7.25 1.98 -5.00
N PHE A 202 6.87 0.88 -4.37
CA PHE A 202 5.72 0.08 -4.82
C PHE A 202 4.94 -0.52 -3.67
N ASP A 203 3.68 -0.82 -3.93
CA ASP A 203 2.81 -1.58 -3.05
C ASP A 203 2.55 -2.97 -3.64
N ILE A 204 2.35 -3.96 -2.76
CA ILE A 204 1.87 -5.29 -3.17
C ILE A 204 0.36 -5.28 -3.05
N VAL A 205 -0.34 -5.77 -4.06
CA VAL A 205 -1.80 -5.92 -4.04
C VAL A 205 -2.15 -7.38 -4.21
N VAL A 206 -2.79 -7.95 -3.19
CA VAL A 206 -3.31 -9.31 -3.20
C VAL A 206 -4.76 -9.27 -3.64
N ARG A 207 -5.10 -10.01 -4.69
CA ARG A 207 -6.47 -10.19 -5.17
C ARG A 207 -6.98 -11.55 -4.73
N PHE A 208 -8.14 -11.59 -4.07
CA PHE A 208 -8.70 -12.82 -3.53
C PHE A 208 -10.22 -12.92 -3.74
N ALA A 209 -10.74 -14.14 -3.84
CA ALA A 209 -12.15 -14.44 -3.91
C ALA A 209 -12.61 -15.12 -2.60
N HIS A 210 -13.84 -14.82 -2.16
CA HIS A 210 -14.41 -15.33 -0.91
C HIS A 210 -15.92 -15.58 -1.05
N LYS A 211 -16.43 -16.74 -0.60
CA LYS A 211 -17.87 -17.09 -0.58
C LYS A 211 -18.62 -16.74 -1.88
N ASN A 212 -18.05 -17.10 -3.04
CA ASN A 212 -18.61 -16.82 -4.38
C ASN A 212 -18.84 -15.33 -4.70
N LYS A 213 -18.22 -14.42 -3.95
CA LYS A 213 -18.26 -12.98 -4.26
C LYS A 213 -17.22 -12.63 -5.33
N ALA A 214 -17.43 -11.48 -5.95
CA ALA A 214 -16.44 -10.86 -6.83
C ALA A 214 -15.09 -10.72 -6.10
N ALA A 215 -14.00 -10.81 -6.85
CA ALA A 215 -12.66 -10.74 -6.28
C ALA A 215 -12.41 -9.36 -5.65
N GLU A 216 -11.97 -9.36 -4.40
CA GLU A 216 -11.57 -8.18 -3.64
C GLU A 216 -10.05 -7.99 -3.71
N THR A 217 -9.59 -6.78 -3.41
CA THR A 217 -8.16 -6.44 -3.38
C THR A 217 -7.73 -5.93 -2.03
N LEU A 218 -6.60 -6.42 -1.54
CA LEU A 218 -5.95 -5.99 -0.32
C LEU A 218 -4.57 -5.41 -0.64
N VAL A 219 -4.33 -4.16 -0.24
CA VAL A 219 -3.00 -3.54 -0.33
C VAL A 219 -2.18 -3.97 0.87
N VAL A 220 -0.97 -4.47 0.62
CA VAL A 220 -0.02 -4.93 1.63
C VAL A 220 1.15 -3.96 1.66
N TYR A 221 1.51 -3.52 2.87
CA TYR A 221 2.57 -2.55 3.13
C TYR A 221 3.78 -3.22 3.78
N ASP A 222 4.92 -2.54 3.74
CA ASP A 222 6.15 -3.03 4.37
C ASP A 222 6.16 -2.80 5.89
N GLY A 223 6.09 -3.90 6.66
CA GLY A 223 6.08 -3.90 8.11
C GLY A 223 4.71 -3.56 8.70
N ASP A 224 4.64 -2.59 9.62
CA ASP A 224 3.38 -2.22 10.29
C ASP A 224 2.40 -1.58 9.28
N PRO A 225 1.22 -2.19 9.05
CA PRO A 225 0.23 -1.69 8.10
C PRO A 225 -0.32 -0.31 8.47
N LYS A 226 -0.28 0.09 9.75
CA LYS A 226 -0.71 1.44 10.20
C LYS A 226 0.17 2.55 9.61
N LEU A 227 1.42 2.22 9.29
CA LEU A 227 2.40 3.18 8.77
C LEU A 227 2.35 3.31 7.25
N LYS A 228 1.62 2.43 6.55
CA LYS A 228 1.40 2.44 5.10
C LYS A 228 2.69 2.62 4.27
N ARG A 229 3.78 2.01 4.73
CA ARG A 229 5.11 2.16 4.13
C ARG A 229 5.19 1.39 2.80
N PRO A 230 5.71 2.01 1.73
CA PRO A 230 5.96 1.28 0.49
C PRO A 230 7.18 0.39 0.61
N PHE A 231 7.24 -0.64 -0.22
CA PHE A 231 8.48 -1.35 -0.52
C PHE A 231 9.38 -0.49 -1.40
N ARG A 232 10.69 -0.65 -1.27
CA ARG A 232 11.69 0.15 -1.99
C ARG A 232 12.79 -0.72 -2.55
N VAL A 233 13.04 -0.58 -3.85
CA VAL A 233 14.13 -1.25 -4.54
C VAL A 233 14.75 -0.31 -5.56
N THR A 234 16.04 -0.45 -5.82
CA THR A 234 16.77 0.39 -6.77
C THR A 234 17.73 -0.44 -7.61
N GLY A 235 17.96 -0.03 -8.85
CA GLY A 235 19.12 -0.47 -9.62
C GLY A 235 20.39 0.16 -9.06
N ALA A 236 21.54 -0.33 -9.54
CA ALA A 236 22.83 0.27 -9.22
C ALA A 236 22.95 1.67 -9.85
N ALA A 237 23.43 2.64 -9.09
CA ALA A 237 23.77 3.95 -9.62
C ALA A 237 25.15 3.93 -10.28
N SER A 238 25.35 4.77 -11.29
CA SER A 238 26.65 4.88 -11.97
C SER A 238 27.75 5.43 -11.06
N ARG A 239 27.38 6.22 -10.05
CA ARG A 239 28.25 6.81 -9.02
C ARG A 239 27.49 6.97 -7.71
N TYR A 240 28.20 6.78 -6.60
CA TYR A 240 27.73 7.05 -5.25
C TYR A 240 28.56 8.16 -4.61
N ARG A 241 27.94 9.03 -3.79
CA ARG A 241 28.69 10.12 -3.13
C ARG A 241 29.56 9.61 -1.98
N SER A 242 29.03 8.68 -1.20
CA SER A 242 29.78 7.94 -0.16
C SER A 242 29.56 6.44 -0.33
N ILE A 243 30.58 5.66 0.00
CA ILE A 243 30.58 4.20 -0.11
C ILE A 243 31.02 3.66 1.23
N PHE A 244 30.24 2.76 1.81
CA PHE A 244 30.53 2.11 3.06
C PHE A 244 30.56 0.60 2.89
N ILE A 245 31.52 -0.05 3.51
CA ILE A 245 31.67 -1.51 3.48
C ILE A 245 31.68 -2.03 4.91
N LYS A 246 30.88 -3.08 5.18
CA LYS A 246 30.79 -3.68 6.50
C LYS A 246 32.08 -4.40 6.89
N GLY A 247 32.59 -4.06 8.07
CA GLY A 247 33.66 -4.69 8.84
C GLY A 247 33.18 -4.92 10.28
N SER A 248 33.86 -4.35 11.28
CA SER A 248 33.33 -4.26 12.67
C SER A 248 32.22 -3.21 12.81
N GLY A 249 32.20 -2.22 11.91
CA GLY A 249 31.11 -1.29 11.65
C GLY A 249 30.98 -1.08 10.14
N TYR A 250 30.56 0.10 9.69
CA TYR A 250 30.58 0.45 8.26
C TYR A 250 31.66 1.49 7.97
N ASP A 251 32.78 1.04 7.41
CA ASP A 251 33.91 1.89 7.08
C ASP A 251 33.72 2.55 5.72
N GLU A 252 34.08 3.83 5.61
CA GLU A 252 34.08 4.51 4.32
C GLU A 252 35.16 3.91 3.41
N ALA A 253 34.80 3.65 2.17
CA ALA A 253 35.59 2.89 1.23
C ALA A 253 35.74 3.61 -0.12
N THR A 254 36.78 3.25 -0.86
CA THR A 254 36.99 3.73 -2.22
C THR A 254 36.17 2.90 -3.21
N VAL A 255 35.90 3.47 -4.39
CA VAL A 255 35.20 2.78 -5.50
C VAL A 255 35.85 1.42 -5.80
N ARG A 256 37.19 1.36 -5.84
CA ARG A 256 37.95 0.13 -6.12
C ARG A 256 37.64 -1.00 -5.15
N LYS A 257 37.47 -0.69 -3.85
CA LYS A 257 37.11 -1.70 -2.84
C LYS A 257 35.66 -2.16 -3.01
N ALA A 258 34.77 -1.29 -3.48
CA ALA A 258 33.35 -1.63 -3.71
C ALA A 258 33.09 -2.45 -4.98
N CYS A 259 34.05 -2.50 -5.92
CA CYS A 259 33.94 -3.29 -7.15
C CYS A 259 33.69 -4.79 -6.92
N ARG A 260 34.06 -5.31 -5.74
CA ARG A 260 33.78 -6.71 -5.36
C ARG A 260 32.29 -6.97 -5.06
N PHE A 261 31.50 -5.91 -4.87
CA PHE A 261 30.08 -6.00 -4.52
C PHE A 261 29.16 -5.47 -5.61
N LEU A 262 29.59 -4.41 -6.32
CA LEU A 262 28.80 -3.75 -7.35
C LEU A 262 29.66 -3.41 -8.57
N PRO A 263 29.14 -3.56 -9.80
CA PRO A 263 29.83 -3.14 -11.02
C PRO A 263 29.72 -1.61 -11.18
N LEU A 264 30.59 -0.87 -10.46
CA LEU A 264 30.64 0.59 -10.50
C LEU A 264 31.52 1.10 -11.65
N LYS A 265 31.29 2.34 -12.10
CA LYS A 265 32.18 2.99 -13.07
C LYS A 265 33.54 3.29 -12.42
N GLY A 266 34.64 2.74 -12.95
CA GLY A 266 35.99 2.86 -12.37
C GLY A 266 36.44 1.61 -11.62
N CYS A 267 35.55 0.61 -11.53
CA CYS A 267 35.92 -0.76 -11.87
C CYS A 267 36.18 -0.80 -13.40
#